data_AF-A0A2M7FTE6-F1
#
_entry.id   AF-A0A2M7FTE6-F1
#
_cell.length_a   1.000
_cell.length_b   1.000
_cell.length_c   1.000
_cell.angle_alpha   90.00
_cell.angle_beta   90.00
_cell.angle_gamma   90.00
#
_symmetry.space_group_name_H-M   'P 1'
#
loop_
_entity.id
_entity.type
_entity.pdbx_description
1 polymer ?
#
loop_
_entity_poly.entity_id
_entity_poly.type
_entity_poly.pdbx_seq_one_letter_code
_entity_poly.pdbx_strand_id
1 'polypeptide(L)'
;MASQKLRKAVFAATLLAGAMVQAATETSAAKLVKSTADHSKFPALAGPFDSGPAVTKACLSCHTEASKQIHQTQHWKWEYKNPQTGQMLGKKHIVNNFCTSVKSNEGGCNSCHIGYGWKDVQTEFNEEENVDCLVCHDSTGKFKKPSGFAGNPVVKDTEFPPGSGKIIRGINLAEIAQKVGPTKRTTCGACHFNGGGGDGVKHGDLDSSLEAPDKALDVHMAVEGNNFSCATCHQTDGHQVPGSRYAPTAQDKEPAHLRGKVDTSNPATCQSCHGQTPHPVARLNEHTAKIACQTCHIPAFARGGQPTKMWWDWSTAGKMDANGKPFSVRNEDGYDTYASIKGDFIWKENVIPEYVWFNGTVKYTLTGDKIERSDKPVPINHFEGSATDGKSMIWPIKMFRGKQPYDPDNKSLIINHLAGNDDTAYWKNFNWDKAAKVGMANAHEKFSGKVEFIETESMWPITHMVAPKDKALACADCHVNNGRLEKVDGVYMPGRSRDHMTGLDKVGWAAMALVLLGVIGHGLIRVVSGKRTHK
;
A
#
# COMPACT_ATOMS: atom_id res chain seq x y z
N MET A 1 62.22 18.73 73.88
CA MET A 1 61.66 17.72 72.95
C MET A 1 61.36 18.38 71.62
N ALA A 2 62.42 18.57 70.84
CA ALA A 2 62.38 19.10 69.48
C ALA A 2 62.69 17.94 68.54
N SER A 3 61.66 17.27 68.02
CA SER A 3 61.74 16.35 66.88
C SER A 3 60.35 15.79 66.59
N GLN A 4 59.45 16.60 66.02
CA GLN A 4 58.22 16.07 65.40
C GLN A 4 57.44 17.07 64.52
N LYS A 5 58.08 18.17 64.07
CA LYS A 5 57.47 19.15 63.15
C LYS A 5 58.21 19.34 61.82
N LEU A 6 59.06 18.39 61.43
CA LEU A 6 59.82 18.46 60.17
C LEU A 6 59.63 17.25 59.23
N ARG A 7 58.51 16.51 59.35
CA ARG A 7 58.19 15.37 58.45
C ARG A 7 56.83 15.47 57.74
N LYS A 8 56.15 16.63 57.78
CA LYS A 8 54.87 16.85 57.09
C LYS A 8 54.90 17.87 55.95
N ALA A 9 56.08 18.35 55.54
CA ALA A 9 56.22 19.37 54.49
C ALA A 9 56.86 18.87 53.18
N VAL A 10 57.23 17.58 53.06
CA VAL A 10 57.88 17.03 51.84
C VAL A 10 57.02 15.98 51.13
N PHE A 11 55.89 15.55 51.70
CA PHE A 11 54.98 14.58 51.08
C PHE A 11 53.69 15.20 50.48
N ALA A 12 53.66 16.52 50.32
CA ALA A 12 52.54 17.25 49.70
C ALA A 12 52.92 17.94 48.37
N ALA A 13 54.19 17.87 47.95
CA ALA A 13 54.67 18.48 46.71
C ALA A 13 54.93 17.45 45.58
N THR A 14 54.83 16.15 45.84
CA THR A 14 55.03 15.08 44.84
C THR A 14 53.73 14.38 44.40
N LEU A 15 52.57 14.79 44.92
CA LEU A 15 51.26 14.27 44.50
C LEU A 15 50.43 15.27 43.67
N LEU A 16 50.91 16.49 43.45
CA LEU A 16 50.28 17.48 42.57
C LEU A 16 50.95 17.64 41.20
N ALA A 17 52.05 16.94 40.93
CA ALA A 17 52.69 16.91 39.61
C ALA A 17 52.36 15.64 38.79
N GLY A 18 51.65 14.67 39.37
CA GLY A 18 51.22 13.43 38.69
C GLY A 18 49.77 13.43 38.22
N ALA A 19 48.97 14.45 38.57
CA ALA A 19 47.54 14.52 38.26
C ALA A 19 47.20 15.52 37.12
N MET A 20 48.21 16.05 36.42
CA MET A 20 48.03 16.98 35.30
C MET A 20 48.52 16.45 33.94
N VAL A 21 48.82 15.15 33.82
CA VAL A 21 49.15 14.50 32.53
C VAL A 21 48.25 13.27 32.30
N GLN A 22 46.95 13.45 32.50
CA GLN A 22 45.95 12.50 31.97
C GLN A 22 44.68 13.22 31.50
N ALA A 23 44.82 14.47 31.04
CA ALA A 23 43.79 15.22 30.33
C ALA A 23 44.26 15.46 28.88
N ALA A 24 44.38 14.37 28.13
CA ALA A 24 44.50 14.29 26.66
C ALA A 24 44.84 12.82 26.38
N THR A 25 43.89 11.95 26.13
CA THR A 25 43.38 11.74 24.77
C THR A 25 42.19 10.78 24.86
N GLU A 26 41.02 11.28 25.25
CA GLU A 26 39.82 10.76 24.60
C GLU A 26 39.85 11.34 23.18
N THR A 27 40.58 10.66 22.31
CA THR A 27 40.29 10.74 20.88
C THR A 27 38.82 10.37 20.74
N SER A 28 37.96 11.39 20.63
CA SER A 28 36.62 11.27 20.08
C SER A 28 36.75 10.35 18.88
N ALA A 29 36.40 9.08 19.04
CA ALA A 29 36.47 8.11 17.96
C ALA A 29 35.67 8.73 16.81
N ALA A 30 36.35 9.06 15.71
CA ALA A 30 35.73 9.74 14.60
C ALA A 30 34.50 8.93 14.21
N LYS A 31 33.31 9.54 14.38
CA LYS A 31 32.04 8.85 14.16
C LYS A 31 32.03 8.40 12.70
N LEU A 32 32.14 7.09 12.48
CA LEU A 32 32.22 6.53 11.13
C LEU A 32 31.01 7.03 10.33
N VAL A 33 31.29 7.62 9.17
CA VAL A 33 30.24 8.14 8.29
C VAL A 33 29.48 6.95 7.71
N LYS A 34 28.15 6.98 7.78
CA LYS A 34 27.28 5.86 7.33
C LYS A 34 27.30 5.61 5.82
N SER A 35 27.77 6.59 5.04
CA SER A 35 27.87 6.54 3.59
C SER A 35 29.32 6.75 3.17
N THR A 36 29.74 6.08 2.10
CA THR A 36 31.05 6.26 1.47
C THR A 36 31.09 7.47 0.52
N ALA A 37 29.92 8.06 0.19
CA ALA A 37 29.79 9.20 -0.68
C ALA A 37 29.02 10.35 0.00
N ASP A 38 29.48 11.57 -0.25
CA ASP A 38 28.87 12.83 0.17
C ASP A 38 28.52 13.64 -1.09
N HIS A 39 27.25 13.56 -1.51
CA HIS A 39 26.76 14.17 -2.75
C HIS A 39 26.91 15.69 -2.79
N SER A 40 26.99 16.35 -1.63
CA SER A 40 27.23 17.80 -1.56
C SER A 40 28.61 18.22 -2.06
N LYS A 41 29.56 17.29 -2.12
CA LYS A 41 30.94 17.54 -2.55
C LYS A 41 31.19 17.23 -4.03
N PHE A 42 30.21 16.68 -4.75
CA PHE A 42 30.38 16.34 -6.16
C PHE A 42 30.18 17.58 -7.04
N PRO A 43 31.19 18.02 -7.82
CA PRO A 43 31.06 19.16 -8.72
C PRO A 43 29.95 18.98 -9.75
N ALA A 44 29.71 17.74 -10.19
CA ALA A 44 28.63 17.40 -11.11
C ALA A 44 27.22 17.75 -10.56
N LEU A 45 27.07 17.84 -9.24
CA LEU A 45 25.81 18.16 -8.56
C LEU A 45 25.73 19.62 -8.07
N ALA A 46 26.72 20.46 -8.39
CA ALA A 46 26.71 21.87 -8.00
C ALA A 46 25.57 22.67 -8.67
N GLY A 47 25.09 22.20 -9.82
CA GLY A 47 24.06 22.88 -10.61
C GLY A 47 24.54 24.23 -11.16
N PRO A 48 23.62 25.16 -11.47
CA PRO A 48 22.17 25.02 -11.37
C PRO A 48 21.61 23.96 -12.34
N PHE A 49 20.45 23.40 -12.00
CA PHE A 49 19.69 22.52 -12.89
C PHE A 49 18.37 23.18 -13.26
N ASP A 50 18.03 23.16 -14.55
CA ASP A 50 16.81 23.73 -15.11
C ASP A 50 15.69 22.70 -15.31
N SER A 51 15.98 21.42 -15.07
CA SER A 51 15.06 20.31 -15.35
C SER A 51 15.45 19.06 -14.56
N GLY A 52 14.47 18.18 -14.34
CA GLY A 52 14.69 16.86 -13.75
C GLY A 52 15.70 16.02 -14.55
N PRO A 53 15.55 15.90 -15.88
CA PRO A 53 16.49 15.16 -16.71
C PRO A 53 17.94 15.65 -16.65
N ALA A 54 18.17 16.96 -16.48
CA ALA A 54 19.53 17.49 -16.29
C ALA A 54 20.18 16.97 -14.99
N VAL A 55 19.40 16.78 -13.92
CA VAL A 55 19.88 16.15 -12.68
C VAL A 55 20.20 14.68 -12.93
N THR A 56 19.27 13.94 -13.55
CA THR A 56 19.46 12.51 -13.84
C THR A 56 20.70 12.26 -14.69
N LYS A 57 20.93 13.09 -15.72
CA LYS A 57 22.16 13.05 -16.51
C LYS A 57 23.42 13.20 -15.67
N ALA A 58 23.41 14.07 -14.66
CA ALA A 58 24.52 14.20 -13.72
C ALA A 58 24.64 12.98 -12.80
N CYS A 59 23.53 12.39 -12.33
CA CYS A 59 23.55 11.16 -11.54
C CYS A 59 24.15 9.97 -12.33
N LEU A 60 23.84 9.87 -13.62
CA LEU A 60 24.29 8.78 -14.49
C LEU A 60 25.80 8.79 -14.78
N SER A 61 26.53 9.88 -14.49
CA SER A 61 27.99 9.87 -14.58
C SER A 61 28.65 8.95 -13.55
N CYS A 62 27.93 8.57 -12.49
CA CYS A 62 28.41 7.67 -11.44
C CYS A 62 27.51 6.44 -11.25
N HIS A 63 26.20 6.55 -11.51
CA HIS A 63 25.22 5.48 -11.36
C HIS A 63 24.82 4.87 -12.72
N THR A 64 25.80 4.40 -13.49
CA THR A 64 25.66 4.06 -14.92
C THR A 64 24.65 2.96 -15.24
N GLU A 65 24.27 2.14 -14.26
CA GLU A 65 23.31 1.04 -14.44
C GLU A 65 21.92 1.34 -13.86
N ALA A 66 21.76 2.45 -13.11
CA ALA A 66 20.54 2.71 -12.36
C ALA A 66 19.32 2.89 -13.28
N SER A 67 19.42 3.71 -14.33
CA SER A 67 18.30 3.89 -15.28
C SER A 67 17.96 2.60 -16.01
N LYS A 68 18.95 1.81 -16.44
CA LYS A 68 18.72 0.51 -17.09
C LYS A 68 18.00 -0.48 -16.17
N GLN A 69 18.36 -0.52 -14.89
CA GLN A 69 17.65 -1.34 -13.89
C GLN A 69 16.21 -0.84 -13.71
N ILE A 70 16.03 0.47 -13.52
CA ILE A 70 14.71 1.09 -13.35
C ILE A 70 13.80 0.82 -14.54
N HIS A 71 14.30 0.92 -15.77
CA HIS A 71 13.54 0.66 -17.00
C HIS A 71 12.94 -0.75 -17.05
N GLN A 72 13.49 -1.71 -16.30
CA GLN A 72 12.97 -3.07 -16.24
C GLN A 72 11.83 -3.24 -15.22
N THR A 73 11.65 -2.28 -14.30
CA THR A 73 10.71 -2.37 -13.17
C THR A 73 9.26 -2.06 -13.56
N GLN A 74 8.33 -2.50 -12.72
CA GLN A 74 6.91 -2.10 -12.79
C GLN A 74 6.70 -0.61 -12.54
N HIS A 75 7.55 0.04 -11.72
CA HIS A 75 7.46 1.46 -11.42
C HIS A 75 7.68 2.32 -12.67
N TRP A 76 8.63 1.92 -13.52
CA TRP A 76 8.88 2.59 -14.80
C TRP A 76 7.82 2.25 -15.84
N LYS A 77 7.62 0.95 -16.11
CA LYS A 77 6.76 0.54 -17.23
C LYS A 77 5.29 0.83 -16.96
N TRP A 78 4.88 0.81 -15.69
CA TRP A 78 3.47 0.70 -15.30
C TRP A 78 2.76 -0.49 -15.94
N GLU A 79 3.51 -1.58 -16.12
CA GLU A 79 3.09 -2.80 -16.78
C GLU A 79 3.46 -4.02 -15.95
N TYR A 80 2.58 -5.02 -15.98
CA TYR A 80 2.82 -6.33 -15.40
C TYR A 80 2.07 -7.39 -16.20
N LYS A 81 2.82 -8.31 -16.81
CA LYS A 81 2.22 -9.51 -17.42
C LYS A 81 1.96 -10.53 -16.33
N ASN A 82 0.70 -10.75 -15.98
CA ASN A 82 0.35 -11.73 -14.97
C ASN A 82 0.58 -13.15 -15.53
N PRO A 83 1.49 -13.95 -14.94
CA PRO A 83 1.82 -15.27 -15.47
C PRO A 83 0.70 -16.30 -15.25
N GLN A 84 -0.18 -16.09 -14.27
CA GLN A 84 -1.27 -17.01 -13.93
C GLN A 84 -2.49 -16.81 -14.84
N THR A 85 -2.85 -15.55 -15.13
CA THR A 85 -4.03 -15.22 -15.94
C THR A 85 -3.70 -14.89 -17.39
N GLY A 86 -2.42 -14.63 -17.71
CA GLY A 86 -1.98 -14.13 -19.00
C GLY A 86 -2.32 -12.66 -19.27
N GLN A 87 -3.02 -11.98 -18.34
CA GLN A 87 -3.47 -10.61 -18.53
C GLN A 87 -2.29 -9.62 -18.51
N MET A 88 -2.33 -8.65 -19.43
CA MET A 88 -1.50 -7.46 -19.32
C MET A 88 -2.14 -6.46 -18.37
N LEU A 89 -1.54 -6.32 -17.20
CA LEU A 89 -1.96 -5.44 -16.11
C LEU A 89 -0.97 -4.28 -15.95
N GLY A 90 -1.18 -3.48 -14.90
CA GLY A 90 -0.39 -2.28 -14.63
C GLY A 90 -1.18 -1.00 -14.91
N LYS A 91 -0.74 0.12 -14.32
CA LYS A 91 -1.48 1.39 -14.38
C LYS A 91 -1.71 1.88 -15.80
N LYS A 92 -0.84 1.51 -16.75
CA LYS A 92 -0.96 1.79 -18.19
C LYS A 92 -2.15 1.06 -18.85
N HIS A 93 -2.52 -0.12 -18.35
CA HIS A 93 -3.49 -1.01 -19.00
C HIS A 93 -4.86 -1.05 -18.33
N ILE A 94 -4.89 -0.93 -17.00
CA ILE A 94 -6.12 -1.15 -16.24
C ILE A 94 -7.05 0.06 -16.24
N VAL A 95 -8.34 -0.22 -16.06
CA VAL A 95 -9.33 0.76 -15.60
C VAL A 95 -9.54 0.55 -14.09
N ASN A 96 -9.81 1.62 -13.35
CA ASN A 96 -10.23 1.56 -11.96
C ASN A 96 -11.55 2.31 -11.75
N ASN A 97 -12.17 2.15 -10.59
CA ASN A 97 -13.40 2.86 -10.21
C ASN A 97 -13.15 4.16 -9.43
N PHE A 98 -11.94 4.72 -9.48
CA PHE A 98 -11.61 6.06 -8.97
C PHE A 98 -11.57 7.06 -10.14
N CYS A 99 -10.37 7.44 -10.61
CA CYS A 99 -10.18 8.36 -11.73
C CYS A 99 -10.24 7.66 -13.10
N THR A 100 -10.77 6.43 -13.17
CA THR A 100 -10.90 5.60 -14.38
C THR A 100 -9.56 5.11 -14.94
N SER A 101 -8.87 5.87 -15.77
CA SER A 101 -7.64 5.44 -16.44
C SER A 101 -6.61 6.57 -16.54
N VAL A 102 -5.34 6.17 -16.68
CA VAL A 102 -4.25 7.10 -17.00
C VAL A 102 -4.34 7.61 -18.43
N LYS A 103 -4.85 6.79 -19.36
CA LYS A 103 -4.96 7.13 -20.78
C LYS A 103 -5.80 8.40 -20.91
N SER A 104 -5.29 9.40 -21.64
CA SER A 104 -5.91 10.73 -21.78
C SER A 104 -5.83 11.63 -20.53
N ASN A 105 -5.16 11.21 -19.46
CA ASN A 105 -5.03 11.94 -18.19
C ASN A 105 -3.58 12.01 -17.68
N GLU A 106 -2.60 11.79 -18.55
CA GLU A 106 -1.18 11.61 -18.26
C GLU A 106 -0.59 12.81 -17.52
N GLY A 107 -0.97 14.02 -17.94
CA GLY A 107 -0.48 15.27 -17.34
C GLY A 107 -0.65 15.31 -15.82
N GLY A 108 -1.80 14.83 -15.31
CA GLY A 108 -2.06 14.72 -13.87
C GLY A 108 -1.53 13.42 -13.28
N CYS A 109 -1.80 12.28 -13.92
CA CYS A 109 -1.49 10.95 -13.38
C CYS A 109 0.01 10.68 -13.23
N ASN A 110 0.85 11.30 -14.07
CA ASN A 110 2.29 11.11 -14.11
C ASN A 110 3.04 11.95 -13.08
N SER A 111 2.34 12.79 -12.30
CA SER A 111 2.86 13.29 -11.02
C SER A 111 3.32 12.15 -10.11
N CYS A 112 2.72 10.95 -10.24
CA CYS A 112 3.09 9.74 -9.51
C CYS A 112 3.90 8.72 -10.33
N HIS A 113 4.36 9.07 -11.54
CA HIS A 113 5.27 8.23 -12.32
C HIS A 113 6.72 8.54 -11.94
N ILE A 114 7.61 7.55 -11.98
CA ILE A 114 9.03 7.74 -11.65
C ILE A 114 9.86 8.22 -12.85
N GLY A 115 9.24 9.00 -13.72
CA GLY A 115 9.87 9.60 -14.89
C GLY A 115 9.39 11.01 -15.17
N TYR A 116 10.09 11.66 -16.10
CA TYR A 116 9.88 13.04 -16.50
C TYR A 116 9.32 13.15 -17.92
N GLY A 117 8.15 13.78 -18.08
CA GLY A 117 7.66 14.17 -19.39
C GLY A 117 6.98 13.07 -20.20
N TRP A 118 6.57 11.96 -19.58
CA TRP A 118 5.72 10.98 -20.27
C TRP A 118 4.34 11.60 -20.51
N LYS A 119 4.03 12.01 -21.74
CA LYS A 119 2.79 12.74 -22.07
C LYS A 119 1.73 11.88 -22.74
N ASP A 120 2.13 10.76 -23.31
CA ASP A 120 1.25 9.75 -23.90
C ASP A 120 1.74 8.38 -23.45
N VAL A 121 0.92 7.64 -22.70
CA VAL A 121 1.32 6.32 -22.20
C VAL A 121 1.41 5.25 -23.30
N GLN A 122 0.90 5.53 -24.49
CA GLN A 122 0.93 4.61 -25.62
C GLN A 122 2.27 4.67 -26.37
N THR A 123 2.99 5.80 -26.31
CA THR A 123 4.30 5.93 -26.97
C THR A 123 5.42 5.32 -26.16
N GLU A 124 6.49 4.91 -26.85
CA GLU A 124 7.72 4.45 -26.20
C GLU A 124 8.31 5.54 -25.29
N PHE A 125 8.81 5.12 -24.13
CA PHE A 125 9.41 5.99 -23.11
C PHE A 125 10.61 5.26 -22.50
N ASN A 126 11.79 5.51 -23.06
CA ASN A 126 13.00 4.71 -22.84
C ASN A 126 14.30 5.52 -22.64
N GLU A 127 14.23 6.86 -22.69
CA GLU A 127 15.39 7.73 -22.47
C GLU A 127 15.87 7.63 -21.02
N GLU A 128 17.16 7.32 -20.81
CA GLU A 128 17.73 7.08 -19.48
C GLU A 128 17.69 8.33 -18.59
N GLU A 129 17.88 9.52 -19.17
CA GLU A 129 17.81 10.79 -18.47
C GLU A 129 16.40 11.13 -17.99
N ASN A 130 15.36 10.50 -18.55
CA ASN A 130 13.99 10.74 -18.12
C ASN A 130 13.60 9.97 -16.86
N VAL A 131 14.49 9.14 -16.28
CA VAL A 131 14.29 8.52 -14.97
C VAL A 131 14.31 9.58 -13.87
N ASP A 132 13.33 9.56 -12.99
CA ASP A 132 13.27 10.43 -11.82
C ASP A 132 13.97 9.77 -10.63
N CYS A 133 15.25 10.08 -10.44
CA CYS A 133 16.00 9.60 -9.28
C CYS A 133 15.56 10.29 -7.97
N LEU A 134 15.07 11.52 -8.04
CA LEU A 134 14.84 12.36 -6.86
C LEU A 134 13.55 12.00 -6.13
N VAL A 135 12.51 11.54 -6.85
CA VAL A 135 11.21 11.18 -6.25
C VAL A 135 11.34 10.14 -5.15
N CYS A 136 12.30 9.22 -5.27
CA CYS A 136 12.56 8.19 -4.26
C CYS A 136 13.66 8.59 -3.27
N HIS A 137 14.67 9.32 -3.72
CA HIS A 137 15.91 9.55 -2.98
C HIS A 137 16.03 10.94 -2.35
N ASP A 138 15.07 11.85 -2.53
CA ASP A 138 15.06 13.14 -1.83
C ASP A 138 15.04 12.94 -0.31
N SER A 139 16.06 13.47 0.37
CA SER A 139 16.09 13.47 1.84
C SER A 139 15.66 14.80 2.47
N THR A 140 15.44 15.84 1.65
CA THR A 140 15.12 17.21 2.07
C THR A 140 13.63 17.43 2.34
N GLY A 141 12.75 16.64 1.72
CA GLY A 141 11.30 16.85 1.75
C GLY A 141 10.82 18.00 0.87
N LYS A 142 11.70 18.55 0.02
CA LYS A 142 11.40 19.69 -0.86
C LYS A 142 11.04 19.26 -2.27
N PHE A 143 11.37 18.04 -2.69
CA PHE A 143 11.07 17.58 -4.05
C PHE A 143 9.56 17.36 -4.23
N LYS A 144 9.01 17.92 -5.31
CA LYS A 144 7.58 17.82 -5.62
C LYS A 144 7.36 17.78 -7.13
N LYS A 145 6.40 16.95 -7.55
CA LYS A 145 5.91 16.83 -8.93
C LYS A 145 4.46 17.32 -8.98
N PRO A 146 4.20 18.60 -9.29
CA PRO A 146 2.83 19.09 -9.35
C PRO A 146 2.01 18.37 -10.43
N SER A 147 0.73 18.12 -10.13
CA SER A 147 -0.21 17.58 -11.11
C SER A 147 -0.38 18.54 -12.29
N GLY A 148 -0.42 18.01 -13.51
CA GLY A 148 -0.55 18.77 -14.76
C GLY A 148 0.74 18.94 -15.54
N PHE A 149 1.89 18.58 -14.95
CA PHE A 149 3.22 18.76 -15.55
C PHE A 149 3.84 17.46 -16.11
N ALA A 150 3.04 16.41 -16.27
CA ALA A 150 3.47 15.11 -16.82
C ALA A 150 4.72 14.55 -16.10
N GLY A 151 4.75 14.70 -14.77
CA GLY A 151 5.85 14.24 -13.93
C GLY A 151 7.04 15.19 -13.83
N ASN A 152 7.05 16.35 -14.51
CA ASN A 152 8.15 17.30 -14.36
C ASN A 152 8.03 18.10 -13.04
N PRO A 153 9.17 18.40 -12.37
CA PRO A 153 9.20 19.40 -11.31
C PRO A 153 9.08 20.80 -11.91
N VAL A 154 8.65 21.76 -11.09
CA VAL A 154 8.63 23.18 -11.46
C VAL A 154 9.86 23.84 -10.84
N VAL A 155 10.76 24.37 -11.66
CA VAL A 155 12.04 24.98 -11.21
C VAL A 155 12.02 26.52 -11.14
N LYS A 156 10.96 27.13 -11.68
CA LYS A 156 10.70 28.57 -11.66
C LYS A 156 9.24 28.80 -11.33
N ASP A 157 8.95 29.89 -10.64
CA ASP A 157 7.57 30.25 -10.30
C ASP A 157 6.70 30.25 -11.56
N THR A 158 5.64 29.44 -11.54
CA THR A 158 4.79 29.17 -12.70
C THR A 158 3.34 29.27 -12.30
N GLU A 159 2.56 30.08 -13.03
CA GLU A 159 1.12 30.13 -12.86
C GLU A 159 0.45 28.90 -13.48
N PHE A 160 -0.36 28.17 -12.70
CA PHE A 160 -1.02 26.97 -13.20
C PHE A 160 -2.39 26.72 -12.54
N PRO A 161 -3.46 26.53 -13.34
CA PRO A 161 -3.52 26.71 -14.80
C PRO A 161 -3.21 28.16 -15.22
N PRO A 162 -2.78 28.40 -16.48
CA PRO A 162 -2.54 29.77 -16.97
C PRO A 162 -3.77 30.67 -16.79
N GLY A 163 -3.59 31.88 -16.25
CA GLY A 163 -4.66 32.84 -15.99
C GLY A 163 -5.52 32.56 -14.76
N SER A 164 -5.13 31.61 -13.90
CA SER A 164 -5.86 31.27 -12.66
C SER A 164 -5.49 32.11 -11.44
N GLY A 165 -4.41 32.89 -11.52
CA GLY A 165 -3.77 33.60 -10.40
C GLY A 165 -3.01 32.69 -9.42
N LYS A 166 -2.98 31.37 -9.63
CA LYS A 166 -2.34 30.41 -8.72
C LYS A 166 -0.89 30.14 -9.13
N ILE A 167 0.06 30.58 -8.30
CA ILE A 167 1.50 30.38 -8.53
C ILE A 167 2.00 29.11 -7.82
N ILE A 168 2.58 28.20 -8.59
CA ILE A 168 3.39 27.09 -8.09
C ILE A 168 4.84 27.59 -7.97
N ARG A 169 5.41 27.50 -6.77
CA ARG A 169 6.79 27.95 -6.52
C ARG A 169 7.81 26.99 -7.10
N GLY A 170 8.86 27.56 -7.69
CA GLY A 170 10.00 26.80 -8.19
C GLY A 170 10.79 26.11 -7.07
N ILE A 171 11.30 24.90 -7.31
CA ILE A 171 12.20 24.18 -6.40
C ILE A 171 13.65 24.25 -6.87
N ASN A 172 14.58 24.27 -5.92
CA ASN A 172 16.02 24.22 -6.20
C ASN A 172 16.48 22.76 -6.32
N LEU A 173 16.63 22.28 -7.55
CA LEU A 173 17.05 20.92 -7.84
C LEU A 173 18.49 20.61 -7.41
N ALA A 174 19.40 21.59 -7.42
CA ALA A 174 20.78 21.37 -6.98
C ALA A 174 20.84 21.09 -5.47
N GLU A 175 20.09 21.86 -4.68
CA GLU A 175 20.00 21.64 -3.22
C GLU A 175 19.47 20.24 -2.88
N ILE A 176 18.48 19.76 -3.66
CA ILE A 176 17.87 18.44 -3.49
C ILE A 176 18.86 17.35 -3.90
N ALA A 177 19.47 17.47 -5.08
CA ALA A 177 20.41 16.49 -5.63
C ALA A 177 21.64 16.29 -4.72
N GLN A 178 22.14 17.35 -4.10
CA GLN A 178 23.26 17.29 -3.15
C GLN A 178 22.92 16.57 -1.83
N LYS A 179 21.63 16.36 -1.54
CA LYS A 179 21.13 15.76 -0.31
C LYS A 179 20.37 14.46 -0.57
N VAL A 180 20.62 13.78 -1.68
CA VAL A 180 20.01 12.45 -1.93
C VAL A 180 20.49 11.42 -0.90
N GLY A 181 19.63 10.46 -0.60
CA GLY A 181 19.92 9.40 0.37
C GLY A 181 19.00 8.18 0.25
N PRO A 182 19.00 7.28 1.25
CA PRO A 182 18.08 6.15 1.28
C PRO A 182 16.61 6.60 1.26
N THR A 183 15.74 5.76 0.68
CA THR A 183 14.31 6.03 0.62
C THR A 183 13.70 6.17 2.01
N LYS A 184 12.63 6.97 2.11
CA LYS A 184 11.89 7.24 3.35
C LYS A 184 10.42 6.91 3.13
N ARG A 185 9.65 6.76 4.21
CA ARG A 185 8.19 6.60 4.12
C ARG A 185 7.53 7.76 3.36
N THR A 186 8.05 8.97 3.55
CA THR A 186 7.60 10.18 2.84
C THR A 186 7.85 10.13 1.32
N THR A 187 8.99 9.58 0.86
CA THR A 187 9.30 9.53 -0.57
C THR A 187 8.45 8.47 -1.30
N CYS A 188 8.22 7.32 -0.67
CA CYS A 188 7.23 6.34 -1.14
C CYS A 188 5.80 6.92 -1.08
N GLY A 189 5.49 7.59 0.03
CA GLY A 189 4.19 8.19 0.35
C GLY A 189 3.75 9.30 -0.60
N ALA A 190 4.71 10.03 -1.19
CA ALA A 190 4.44 11.07 -2.20
C ALA A 190 3.49 10.57 -3.31
N CYS A 191 3.58 9.28 -3.65
CA CYS A 191 2.68 8.63 -4.60
C CYS A 191 1.69 7.67 -3.92
N HIS A 192 2.16 6.86 -2.95
CA HIS A 192 1.37 5.74 -2.41
C HIS A 192 0.28 6.17 -1.41
N PHE A 193 0.47 7.28 -0.70
CA PHE A 193 -0.53 7.85 0.21
C PHE A 193 -1.61 8.62 -0.55
N ASN A 194 -1.26 9.22 -1.68
CA ASN A 194 -2.12 10.17 -2.42
C ASN A 194 -2.88 9.56 -3.62
N GLY A 195 -2.95 8.23 -3.71
CA GLY A 195 -3.62 7.54 -4.80
C GLY A 195 -5.13 7.85 -4.86
N GLY A 196 -5.73 7.89 -6.05
CA GLY A 196 -7.18 8.13 -6.20
C GLY A 196 -7.61 9.59 -6.03
N GLY A 197 -6.65 10.52 -6.04
CA GLY A 197 -6.90 11.96 -6.08
C GLY A 197 -6.83 12.66 -4.72
N GLY A 198 -6.20 12.03 -3.71
CA GLY A 198 -5.98 12.63 -2.39
C GLY A 198 -5.37 11.63 -1.40
N ASP A 199 -4.92 12.15 -0.26
CA ASP A 199 -4.37 11.36 0.85
C ASP A 199 -5.40 10.37 1.42
N GLY A 200 -4.99 9.14 1.69
CA GLY A 200 -5.82 8.07 2.27
C GLY A 200 -6.99 7.58 1.39
N VAL A 201 -7.24 8.21 0.23
CA VAL A 201 -8.44 7.96 -0.60
C VAL A 201 -8.55 6.52 -1.09
N LYS A 202 -7.44 5.94 -1.57
CA LYS A 202 -7.48 4.72 -2.39
C LYS A 202 -7.27 3.43 -1.60
N HIS A 203 -6.09 3.23 -1.01
CA HIS A 203 -5.76 1.97 -0.32
C HIS A 203 -6.46 1.88 1.04
N GLY A 204 -6.48 3.00 1.79
CA GLY A 204 -7.10 3.09 3.11
C GLY A 204 -6.23 2.56 4.24
N ASP A 205 -5.22 1.72 3.98
CA ASP A 205 -4.17 1.34 4.92
C ASP A 205 -2.83 2.06 4.64
N LEU A 206 -2.81 3.01 3.70
CA LEU A 206 -1.65 3.83 3.35
C LEU A 206 -2.08 5.30 3.20
N ASP A 207 -1.64 6.14 4.13
CA ASP A 207 -1.89 7.59 4.18
C ASP A 207 -0.75 8.32 4.92
N SER A 208 -0.79 9.66 4.92
CA SER A 208 0.25 10.52 5.52
C SER A 208 0.52 10.29 7.02
N SER A 209 -0.43 9.73 7.78
CA SER A 209 -0.20 9.37 9.19
C SER A 209 0.93 8.34 9.36
N LEU A 210 1.28 7.60 8.31
CA LEU A 210 2.39 6.63 8.29
C LEU A 210 3.76 7.27 8.05
N GLU A 211 3.86 8.59 7.88
CA GLU A 211 5.16 9.27 7.84
C GLU A 211 5.90 9.12 9.18
N ALA A 212 5.19 9.30 10.28
CA ALA A 212 5.70 9.20 11.65
C ALA A 212 4.66 8.57 12.59
N PRO A 213 4.26 7.31 12.37
CA PRO A 213 3.18 6.69 13.12
C PRO A 213 3.63 6.33 14.54
N ASP A 214 2.68 6.27 15.45
CA ASP A 214 2.87 5.60 16.73
C ASP A 214 2.70 4.08 16.60
N LYS A 215 2.91 3.36 17.71
CA LYS A 215 2.75 1.91 17.77
C LYS A 215 1.30 1.45 17.63
N ALA A 216 0.33 2.27 18.01
CA ALA A 216 -1.08 1.92 17.91
C ALA A 216 -1.53 1.88 16.45
N LEU A 217 -0.98 2.76 15.61
CA LEU A 217 -1.26 2.81 14.18
C LEU A 217 -0.56 1.68 13.41
N ASP A 218 0.76 1.55 13.50
CA ASP A 218 1.50 0.46 12.86
C ASP A 218 2.75 0.04 13.66
N VAL A 219 2.77 -1.22 14.13
CA VAL A 219 3.86 -1.73 14.98
C VAL A 219 5.22 -1.86 14.28
N HIS A 220 5.24 -1.93 12.94
CA HIS A 220 6.48 -2.07 12.17
C HIS A 220 7.06 -0.69 11.84
N MET A 221 6.20 0.28 11.50
CA MET A 221 6.62 1.63 11.12
C MET A 221 6.72 2.60 12.28
N ALA A 222 6.25 2.23 13.48
CA ALA A 222 6.27 3.08 14.68
C ALA A 222 7.63 3.74 14.92
N VAL A 223 7.65 5.07 15.06
CA VAL A 223 8.89 5.86 15.20
C VAL A 223 9.67 5.48 16.47
N GLU A 224 8.96 5.33 17.58
CA GLU A 224 9.53 4.93 18.88
C GLU A 224 9.66 3.39 19.03
N GLY A 225 9.71 2.67 17.91
CA GLY A 225 9.77 1.21 17.86
C GLY A 225 10.70 0.71 16.77
N ASN A 226 10.19 -0.18 15.92
CA ASN A 226 10.97 -0.77 14.82
C ASN A 226 11.35 0.27 13.75
N ASN A 227 10.53 1.33 13.60
CA ASN A 227 10.74 2.46 12.69
C ASN A 227 11.13 2.05 11.26
N PHE A 228 10.51 0.99 10.74
CA PHE A 228 10.79 0.49 9.39
C PHE A 228 10.49 1.56 8.33
N SER A 229 11.38 1.67 7.33
CA SER A 229 11.00 2.29 6.07
C SER A 229 10.23 1.28 5.21
N CYS A 230 9.58 1.75 4.15
CA CYS A 230 8.91 0.83 3.21
C CYS A 230 9.90 -0.21 2.65
N ALA A 231 11.13 0.22 2.34
CA ALA A 231 12.19 -0.63 1.80
C ALA A 231 12.76 -1.64 2.82
N THR A 232 12.43 -1.53 4.11
CA THR A 232 12.80 -2.57 5.09
C THR A 232 12.05 -3.88 4.83
N CYS A 233 10.76 -3.80 4.50
CA CYS A 233 9.92 -4.96 4.17
C CYS A 233 9.93 -5.24 2.66
N HIS A 234 9.82 -4.17 1.85
CA HIS A 234 9.96 -4.24 0.40
C HIS A 234 11.43 -4.20 -0.01
N GLN A 235 12.22 -5.13 0.54
CA GLN A 235 13.66 -5.19 0.32
C GLN A 235 13.97 -5.29 -1.17
N THR A 236 14.60 -4.23 -1.69
CA THR A 236 14.79 -4.02 -3.11
C THR A 236 16.14 -4.54 -3.55
N ASP A 237 16.18 -5.28 -4.66
CA ASP A 237 17.42 -5.68 -5.34
C ASP A 237 17.37 -5.23 -6.81
N GLY A 238 18.45 -4.65 -7.32
CA GLY A 238 18.50 -4.09 -8.69
C GLY A 238 17.34 -3.12 -9.01
N HIS A 239 16.95 -2.28 -8.05
CA HIS A 239 15.76 -1.40 -8.10
C HIS A 239 14.40 -2.11 -8.28
N GLN A 240 14.36 -3.45 -8.25
CA GLN A 240 13.12 -4.22 -8.26
C GLN A 240 12.52 -4.26 -6.85
N VAL A 241 11.47 -3.48 -6.66
CA VAL A 241 10.71 -3.45 -5.40
C VAL A 241 9.77 -4.65 -5.38
N PRO A 242 9.91 -5.59 -4.42
CA PRO A 242 9.07 -6.78 -4.35
C PRO A 242 7.66 -6.46 -3.83
N GLY A 243 6.74 -7.40 -4.04
CA GLY A 243 5.33 -7.25 -3.70
C GLY A 243 4.55 -6.59 -4.83
N SER A 244 3.35 -7.11 -5.11
CA SER A 244 2.49 -6.56 -6.14
C SER A 244 1.04 -6.75 -5.79
N ARG A 245 0.23 -5.71 -5.99
CA ARG A 245 -1.24 -5.81 -5.91
C ARG A 245 -1.86 -6.58 -7.09
N TYR A 246 -1.09 -6.83 -8.15
CA TYR A 246 -1.55 -7.57 -9.33
C TYR A 246 -1.37 -9.09 -9.21
N ALA A 247 -0.44 -9.52 -8.35
CA ALA A 247 -0.25 -10.91 -7.96
C ALA A 247 0.29 -10.98 -6.52
N PRO A 248 -0.53 -10.63 -5.51
CA PRO A 248 -0.11 -10.72 -4.13
C PRO A 248 0.20 -12.18 -3.73
N THR A 249 1.20 -12.37 -2.88
CA THR A 249 1.48 -13.69 -2.28
C THR A 249 0.37 -14.03 -1.28
N ALA A 250 -0.61 -14.83 -1.71
CA ALA A 250 -1.73 -15.20 -0.85
C ALA A 250 -1.32 -16.10 0.31
N GLN A 251 -0.39 -17.01 0.10
CA GLN A 251 0.16 -17.90 1.12
C GLN A 251 1.65 -18.03 0.90
N ASP A 252 2.43 -17.74 1.93
CA ASP A 252 3.87 -17.97 1.96
C ASP A 252 4.16 -19.19 2.82
N LYS A 253 4.80 -20.21 2.23
CA LYS A 253 5.17 -21.46 2.88
C LYS A 253 6.67 -21.56 3.12
N GLU A 254 7.43 -20.56 2.70
CA GLU A 254 8.88 -20.54 2.81
C GLU A 254 9.30 -20.29 4.26
N PRO A 255 10.50 -20.76 4.66
CA PRO A 255 11.04 -20.44 5.97
C PRO A 255 11.27 -18.93 6.11
N ALA A 256 11.34 -18.47 7.36
CA ALA A 256 11.76 -17.10 7.63
C ALA A 256 13.15 -16.84 7.05
N HIS A 257 13.32 -15.65 6.50
CA HIS A 257 14.58 -15.14 5.97
C HIS A 257 15.61 -15.07 7.09
N LEU A 258 16.82 -15.55 6.81
CA LEU A 258 17.90 -15.60 7.77
C LEU A 258 19.03 -14.70 7.30
N ARG A 259 19.43 -13.77 8.17
CA ARG A 259 20.52 -12.84 7.88
C ARG A 259 21.77 -13.58 7.39
N GLY A 260 22.28 -13.17 6.23
CA GLY A 260 23.47 -13.75 5.62
C GLY A 260 23.21 -14.96 4.72
N LYS A 261 21.95 -15.39 4.58
CA LYS A 261 21.54 -16.30 3.51
C LYS A 261 21.01 -15.50 2.33
N VAL A 262 21.14 -16.08 1.14
CA VAL A 262 20.48 -15.57 -0.06
C VAL A 262 19.04 -16.03 0.00
N ASP A 263 18.13 -15.09 0.25
CA ASP A 263 16.70 -15.35 0.23
C ASP A 263 16.18 -15.26 -1.21
N THR A 264 15.31 -16.20 -1.60
CA THR A 264 14.74 -16.28 -2.95
C THR A 264 13.23 -16.13 -2.99
N SER A 265 12.59 -16.01 -1.81
CA SER A 265 11.15 -15.81 -1.67
C SER A 265 10.81 -14.35 -1.42
N ASN A 266 9.52 -14.01 -1.50
CA ASN A 266 9.05 -12.63 -1.35
C ASN A 266 9.35 -12.12 0.08
N PRO A 267 10.20 -11.08 0.27
CA PRO A 267 10.50 -10.56 1.60
C PRO A 267 9.34 -9.81 2.24
N ALA A 268 8.35 -9.38 1.44
CA ALA A 268 7.23 -8.58 1.89
C ALA A 268 6.06 -9.40 2.48
N THR A 269 6.31 -10.60 2.99
CA THR A 269 5.32 -11.45 3.67
C THR A 269 5.51 -11.40 5.18
N CYS A 270 4.50 -11.80 5.96
CA CYS A 270 4.67 -11.86 7.42
C CYS A 270 5.65 -12.98 7.80
N GLN A 271 5.59 -14.09 7.07
CA GLN A 271 6.35 -15.31 7.30
C GLN A 271 7.85 -15.12 7.06
N SER A 272 8.24 -14.20 6.16
CA SER A 272 9.66 -13.86 5.93
C SER A 272 10.38 -13.44 7.22
N CYS A 273 9.68 -12.82 8.18
CA CYS A 273 10.26 -12.40 9.46
C CYS A 273 9.77 -13.25 10.65
N HIS A 274 8.51 -13.69 10.63
CA HIS A 274 7.86 -14.34 11.78
C HIS A 274 7.79 -15.86 11.68
N GLY A 275 8.11 -16.44 10.52
CA GLY A 275 7.93 -17.87 10.25
C GLY A 275 6.46 -18.30 10.20
N GLN A 276 6.24 -19.61 10.22
CA GLN A 276 4.92 -20.22 9.97
C GLN A 276 4.06 -20.38 11.23
N THR A 277 4.69 -20.45 12.41
CA THR A 277 4.04 -20.77 13.69
C THR A 277 4.45 -19.80 14.81
N PRO A 278 4.20 -18.48 14.64
CA PRO A 278 4.73 -17.47 15.55
C PRO A 278 4.06 -17.44 16.94
N HIS A 279 2.96 -18.18 17.13
CA HIS A 279 2.19 -18.11 18.37
C HIS A 279 2.62 -19.19 19.37
N PRO A 280 2.65 -18.89 20.67
CA PRO A 280 2.83 -19.91 21.70
C PRO A 280 1.60 -20.83 21.84
N VAL A 281 0.41 -20.35 21.45
CA VAL A 281 -0.83 -21.11 21.47
C VAL A 281 -0.95 -21.89 20.17
N ALA A 282 -0.80 -23.22 20.23
CA ALA A 282 -0.85 -24.10 19.06
C ALA A 282 -2.13 -23.91 18.22
N ARG A 283 -3.27 -23.68 18.87
CA ARG A 283 -4.54 -23.44 18.17
C ARG A 283 -4.51 -22.19 17.28
N LEU A 284 -3.79 -21.13 17.65
CA LEU A 284 -3.62 -19.96 16.78
C LEU A 284 -2.74 -20.28 15.57
N ASN A 285 -1.72 -21.12 15.74
CA ASN A 285 -0.91 -21.59 14.63
C ASN A 285 -1.71 -22.47 13.66
N GLU A 286 -2.68 -23.25 14.13
CA GLU A 286 -3.57 -24.02 13.23
C GLU A 286 -4.42 -23.10 12.33
N HIS A 287 -4.78 -21.89 12.80
CA HIS A 287 -5.53 -20.94 11.98
C HIS A 287 -4.71 -20.42 10.80
N THR A 288 -3.38 -20.36 10.89
CA THR A 288 -2.54 -19.83 9.80
C THR A 288 -2.56 -20.71 8.54
N ALA A 289 -3.13 -21.92 8.63
CA ALA A 289 -3.40 -22.78 7.48
C ALA A 289 -4.50 -22.24 6.56
N LYS A 290 -5.42 -21.41 7.07
CA LYS A 290 -6.59 -20.91 6.34
C LYS A 290 -6.86 -19.42 6.55
N ILE A 291 -6.26 -18.77 7.54
CA ILE A 291 -6.47 -17.36 7.87
C ILE A 291 -5.15 -16.62 7.66
N ALA A 292 -5.17 -15.59 6.82
CA ALA A 292 -3.99 -14.74 6.62
C ALA A 292 -3.65 -13.96 7.90
N CYS A 293 -2.37 -13.72 8.17
CA CYS A 293 -1.93 -12.96 9.34
C CYS A 293 -2.60 -11.58 9.40
N GLN A 294 -2.73 -10.94 8.24
CA GLN A 294 -3.40 -9.65 8.04
C GLN A 294 -4.83 -9.66 8.58
N THR A 295 -5.58 -10.76 8.40
CA THR A 295 -6.99 -10.88 8.84
C THR A 295 -7.12 -10.64 10.33
N CYS A 296 -6.24 -11.24 11.13
CA CYS A 296 -6.26 -11.11 12.59
C CYS A 296 -5.56 -9.84 13.08
N HIS A 297 -4.49 -9.43 12.41
CA HIS A 297 -3.60 -8.37 12.91
C HIS A 297 -3.89 -6.97 12.36
N ILE A 298 -4.83 -6.83 11.42
CA ILE A 298 -5.33 -5.54 10.93
C ILE A 298 -6.85 -5.48 11.14
N PRO A 299 -7.31 -5.20 12.38
CA PRO A 299 -8.73 -5.28 12.74
C PRO A 299 -9.59 -4.19 12.08
N ALA A 300 -8.96 -3.08 11.69
CA ALA A 300 -9.52 -1.99 10.91
C ALA A 300 -8.41 -1.24 10.15
N PHE A 301 -8.78 -0.57 9.06
CA PHE A 301 -7.93 0.35 8.29
C PHE A 301 -8.48 1.79 8.36
N ALA A 302 -7.76 2.76 7.78
CA ALA A 302 -8.04 4.20 7.91
C ALA A 302 -8.10 4.62 9.38
N ARG A 303 -7.09 4.20 10.16
CA ARG A 303 -7.02 4.39 11.63
C ARG A 303 -6.14 5.57 12.05
N GLY A 304 -5.48 6.23 11.11
CA GLY A 304 -4.56 7.33 11.37
C GLY A 304 -5.18 8.72 11.48
N GLY A 305 -6.52 8.81 11.56
CA GLY A 305 -7.26 10.07 11.46
C GLY A 305 -7.33 10.62 10.03
N GLN A 306 -7.10 9.76 9.03
CA GLN A 306 -7.35 10.06 7.62
C GLN A 306 -8.44 9.12 7.09
N PRO A 307 -9.60 9.63 6.66
CA PRO A 307 -10.64 8.80 6.10
C PRO A 307 -10.28 8.34 4.71
N THR A 308 -10.93 7.24 4.33
CA THR A 308 -10.80 6.66 3.01
C THR A 308 -12.14 6.68 2.29
N LYS A 309 -12.14 6.89 0.97
CA LYS A 309 -13.37 6.79 0.19
C LYS A 309 -13.80 5.34 0.12
N MET A 310 -15.07 5.08 0.40
CA MET A 310 -15.72 3.77 0.31
C MET A 310 -16.73 3.71 -0.84
N TRP A 311 -17.16 4.86 -1.32
CA TRP A 311 -18.06 5.00 -2.47
C TRP A 311 -17.69 6.22 -3.32
N TRP A 312 -17.82 6.10 -4.64
CA TRP A 312 -17.75 7.22 -5.58
C TRP A 312 -18.78 7.06 -6.70
N ASP A 313 -19.76 7.96 -6.75
CA ASP A 313 -20.77 8.02 -7.80
C ASP A 313 -20.45 9.11 -8.83
N TRP A 314 -19.96 8.74 -10.01
CA TRP A 314 -19.78 9.69 -11.10
C TRP A 314 -21.08 10.10 -11.80
N SER A 315 -22.17 9.33 -11.64
CA SER A 315 -23.45 9.60 -12.33
C SER A 315 -24.12 10.89 -11.88
N THR A 316 -23.75 11.38 -10.70
CA THR A 316 -24.30 12.61 -10.14
C THR A 316 -23.43 13.84 -10.41
N ALA A 317 -22.28 13.66 -11.06
CA ALA A 317 -21.39 14.77 -11.41
C ALA A 317 -22.07 15.73 -12.42
N GLY A 318 -21.64 16.98 -12.42
CA GLY A 318 -22.11 18.02 -13.35
C GLY A 318 -23.22 18.93 -12.82
N LYS A 319 -23.74 18.74 -11.60
CA LYS A 319 -24.71 19.68 -11.01
C LYS A 319 -24.03 21.03 -10.78
N MET A 320 -24.72 22.10 -11.13
CA MET A 320 -24.28 23.49 -10.93
C MET A 320 -25.14 24.16 -9.85
N ASP A 321 -24.62 25.23 -9.26
CA ASP A 321 -25.40 26.09 -8.37
C ASP A 321 -26.42 26.93 -9.15
N ALA A 322 -27.20 27.74 -8.43
CA ALA A 322 -28.22 28.62 -9.02
C ALA A 322 -27.66 29.65 -10.01
N ASN A 323 -26.35 29.92 -9.98
CA ASN A 323 -25.67 30.86 -10.86
C ASN A 323 -24.93 30.15 -12.02
N GLY A 324 -25.13 28.83 -12.18
CA GLY A 324 -24.45 28.04 -13.20
C GLY A 324 -22.97 27.78 -12.90
N LYS A 325 -22.52 27.95 -11.64
CA LYS A 325 -21.12 27.70 -11.24
C LYS A 325 -20.97 26.30 -10.61
N PRO A 326 -19.81 25.64 -10.80
CA PRO A 326 -19.52 24.40 -10.11
C PRO A 326 -19.36 24.63 -8.60
N PHE A 327 -19.76 23.65 -7.80
CA PHE A 327 -19.71 23.70 -6.35
C PHE A 327 -19.25 22.38 -5.74
N SER A 328 -18.92 22.42 -4.46
CA SER A 328 -18.65 21.23 -3.64
C SER A 328 -19.45 21.31 -2.35
N VAL A 329 -19.84 20.14 -1.82
CA VAL A 329 -20.43 19.98 -0.49
C VAL A 329 -19.44 19.22 0.36
N ARG A 330 -19.27 19.64 1.61
CA ARG A 330 -18.38 19.01 2.58
C ARG A 330 -19.16 18.52 3.79
N ASN A 331 -18.69 17.45 4.41
CA ASN A 331 -19.16 17.03 5.73
C ASN A 331 -18.58 17.92 6.84
N GLU A 332 -18.98 17.65 8.08
CA GLU A 332 -18.52 18.38 9.28
C GLU A 332 -17.00 18.31 9.46
N ASP A 333 -16.37 17.21 9.05
CA ASP A 333 -14.92 16.98 9.11
C ASP A 333 -14.16 17.65 7.94
N GLY A 334 -14.85 18.33 7.03
CA GLY A 334 -14.25 19.10 5.93
C GLY A 334 -13.91 18.31 4.66
N TYR A 335 -14.33 17.04 4.55
CA TYR A 335 -14.16 16.21 3.35
C TYR A 335 -15.29 16.41 2.36
N ASP A 336 -14.96 16.56 1.08
CA ASP A 336 -15.96 16.70 0.02
C ASP A 336 -16.86 15.44 -0.03
N THR A 337 -18.17 15.59 0.19
CA THR A 337 -19.20 14.55 -0.01
C THR A 337 -19.84 14.65 -1.39
N TYR A 338 -19.71 15.80 -2.04
CA TYR A 338 -20.06 16.02 -3.44
C TYR A 338 -19.10 17.05 -4.05
N ALA A 339 -18.76 16.88 -5.33
CA ALA A 339 -18.13 17.93 -6.13
C ALA A 339 -18.65 17.89 -7.57
N SER A 340 -19.01 19.03 -8.18
CA SER A 340 -19.51 19.07 -9.57
C SER A 340 -18.61 18.35 -10.56
N ILE A 341 -17.30 18.40 -10.35
CA ILE A 341 -16.29 17.77 -11.22
C ILE A 341 -16.18 16.25 -11.05
N LYS A 342 -16.79 15.66 -10.02
CA LYS A 342 -16.54 14.26 -9.63
C LYS A 342 -17.78 13.48 -9.18
N GLY A 343 -18.86 14.14 -8.75
CA GLY A 343 -20.06 13.50 -8.22
C GLY A 343 -20.00 13.27 -6.71
N ASP A 344 -20.74 12.28 -6.21
CA ASP A 344 -20.93 12.01 -4.79
C ASP A 344 -19.89 11.03 -4.21
N PHE A 345 -19.58 11.19 -2.92
CA PHE A 345 -18.61 10.38 -2.18
C PHE A 345 -19.15 9.92 -0.83
N ILE A 346 -18.71 8.73 -0.40
CA ILE A 346 -18.83 8.30 1.00
C ILE A 346 -17.43 8.07 1.56
N TRP A 347 -17.16 8.68 2.70
CA TRP A 347 -15.92 8.58 3.45
C TRP A 347 -16.13 7.80 4.73
N LYS A 348 -15.12 7.04 5.16
CA LYS A 348 -15.12 6.35 6.45
C LYS A 348 -13.72 6.29 7.05
N GLU A 349 -13.67 6.27 8.37
CA GLU A 349 -12.50 5.94 9.19
C GLU A 349 -12.74 4.65 9.95
N ASN A 350 -11.66 4.06 10.49
CA ASN A 350 -11.69 2.86 11.32
C ASN A 350 -12.52 1.73 10.69
N VAL A 351 -12.32 1.54 9.39
CA VAL A 351 -13.15 0.65 8.57
C VAL A 351 -12.79 -0.80 8.85
N ILE A 352 -13.80 -1.58 9.23
CA ILE A 352 -13.68 -3.03 9.32
C ILE A 352 -13.52 -3.61 7.90
N PRO A 353 -12.46 -4.40 7.61
CA PRO A 353 -12.31 -5.06 6.32
C PRO A 353 -13.47 -6.00 6.00
N GLU A 354 -13.76 -6.15 4.71
CA GLU A 354 -14.50 -7.33 4.24
C GLU A 354 -13.50 -8.49 4.12
N TYR A 355 -13.95 -9.74 4.33
CA TYR A 355 -13.08 -10.91 4.31
C TYR A 355 -13.48 -11.83 3.16
N VAL A 356 -12.49 -12.29 2.40
CA VAL A 356 -12.69 -13.13 1.20
C VAL A 356 -11.68 -14.26 1.14
N TRP A 357 -12.05 -15.36 0.49
CA TRP A 357 -11.07 -16.38 0.10
C TRP A 357 -10.16 -15.84 -1.00
N PHE A 358 -8.86 -16.05 -0.85
CA PHE A 358 -7.87 -15.58 -1.81
C PHE A 358 -6.74 -16.59 -2.00
N ASN A 359 -6.46 -16.94 -3.26
CA ASN A 359 -5.47 -17.94 -3.66
C ASN A 359 -4.24 -17.38 -4.39
N GLY A 360 -4.10 -16.07 -4.45
CA GLY A 360 -2.95 -15.38 -5.05
C GLY A 360 -3.26 -14.81 -6.43
N THR A 361 -4.36 -15.24 -7.04
CA THR A 361 -4.80 -14.78 -8.36
C THR A 361 -5.81 -13.65 -8.22
N VAL A 362 -5.53 -12.54 -8.89
CA VAL A 362 -6.46 -11.42 -9.03
C VAL A 362 -6.83 -11.30 -10.50
N LYS A 363 -8.12 -11.39 -10.82
CA LYS A 363 -8.62 -11.11 -12.17
C LYS A 363 -9.07 -9.66 -12.26
N TYR A 364 -8.82 -9.04 -13.41
CA TYR A 364 -9.22 -7.67 -13.71
C TYR A 364 -10.16 -7.65 -14.90
N THR A 365 -11.11 -6.72 -14.89
CA THR A 365 -11.79 -6.27 -16.11
C THR A 365 -10.91 -5.25 -16.82
N LEU A 366 -10.63 -5.49 -18.10
CA LEU A 366 -9.80 -4.65 -18.96
C LEU A 366 -10.67 -3.85 -19.93
N THR A 367 -10.10 -2.81 -20.56
CA THR A 367 -10.86 -1.86 -21.40
C THR A 367 -11.60 -2.51 -22.57
N GLY A 368 -11.06 -3.59 -23.14
CA GLY A 368 -11.69 -4.33 -24.24
C GLY A 368 -12.67 -5.44 -23.82
N ASP A 369 -12.86 -5.68 -22.53
CA ASP A 369 -13.78 -6.71 -22.05
C ASP A 369 -15.24 -6.26 -22.21
N LYS A 370 -16.10 -7.19 -22.62
CA LYS A 370 -17.54 -6.96 -22.70
C LYS A 370 -18.20 -7.16 -21.34
N ILE A 371 -19.03 -6.21 -20.96
CA ILE A 371 -19.70 -6.15 -19.67
C ILE A 371 -21.20 -6.09 -19.91
N GLU A 372 -21.88 -7.19 -19.61
CA GLU A 372 -23.33 -7.25 -19.62
C GLU A 372 -23.90 -6.64 -18.34
N ARG A 373 -25.05 -5.96 -18.47
CA ARG A 373 -25.75 -5.44 -17.30
C ARG A 373 -26.37 -6.57 -16.49
N SER A 374 -26.30 -6.44 -15.18
CA SER A 374 -26.94 -7.32 -14.21
C SER A 374 -27.29 -6.53 -12.94
N ASP A 375 -28.02 -7.17 -12.03
CA ASP A 375 -28.32 -6.59 -10.71
C ASP A 375 -27.09 -6.53 -9.77
N LYS A 376 -25.94 -7.08 -10.20
CA LYS A 376 -24.69 -7.08 -9.44
C LYS A 376 -23.72 -6.03 -9.99
N PRO A 377 -22.97 -5.33 -9.11
CA PRO A 377 -21.88 -4.46 -9.55
C PRO A 377 -20.84 -5.21 -10.37
N VAL A 378 -20.26 -4.53 -11.35
CA VAL A 378 -19.20 -5.06 -12.20
C VAL A 378 -17.88 -5.10 -11.42
N PRO A 379 -17.22 -6.26 -11.28
CA PRO A 379 -15.95 -6.33 -10.59
C PRO A 379 -14.84 -5.75 -11.48
N ILE A 380 -14.35 -4.55 -11.17
CA ILE A 380 -13.13 -4.00 -11.79
C ILE A 380 -11.94 -4.92 -11.57
N ASN A 381 -11.87 -5.49 -10.37
CA ASN A 381 -11.02 -6.61 -10.06
C ASN A 381 -11.72 -7.53 -9.06
N HIS A 382 -11.28 -8.78 -9.01
CA HIS A 382 -11.79 -9.79 -8.10
C HIS A 382 -10.66 -10.70 -7.63
N PHE A 383 -10.66 -11.00 -6.34
CA PHE A 383 -9.74 -11.95 -5.72
C PHE A 383 -10.31 -13.35 -5.89
N GLU A 384 -9.58 -14.21 -6.60
CA GLU A 384 -9.98 -15.60 -6.81
C GLU A 384 -9.65 -16.44 -5.57
N GLY A 385 -10.47 -17.45 -5.31
CA GLY A 385 -10.25 -18.38 -4.21
C GLY A 385 -11.52 -19.07 -3.75
N SER A 386 -11.37 -20.16 -3.01
CA SER A 386 -12.49 -20.84 -2.35
C SER A 386 -11.99 -21.67 -1.17
N ALA A 387 -12.89 -22.04 -0.27
CA ALA A 387 -12.56 -22.93 0.85
C ALA A 387 -11.95 -24.28 0.39
N THR A 388 -12.32 -24.74 -0.80
CA THR A 388 -12.07 -26.09 -1.31
C THR A 388 -10.86 -26.21 -2.25
N ASP A 389 -10.23 -25.12 -2.67
CA ASP A 389 -9.14 -25.18 -3.66
C ASP A 389 -7.77 -25.60 -3.08
N GLY A 390 -7.70 -25.83 -1.76
CA GLY A 390 -6.50 -26.32 -1.06
C GLY A 390 -5.36 -25.30 -0.91
N LYS A 391 -5.46 -24.11 -1.51
CA LYS A 391 -4.41 -23.08 -1.48
C LYS A 391 -4.91 -21.69 -1.03
N SER A 392 -6.22 -21.49 -0.93
CA SER A 392 -6.79 -20.22 -0.49
C SER A 392 -6.61 -20.00 1.01
N MET A 393 -6.42 -18.73 1.36
CA MET A 393 -6.54 -18.22 2.72
C MET A 393 -7.62 -17.13 2.77
N ILE A 394 -8.20 -16.89 3.94
CA ILE A 394 -9.12 -15.78 4.19
C ILE A 394 -8.29 -14.52 4.42
N TRP A 395 -8.49 -13.53 3.55
CA TRP A 395 -7.77 -12.24 3.53
C TRP A 395 -8.69 -11.06 3.84
N PRO A 396 -8.18 -10.01 4.52
CA PRO A 396 -8.91 -8.76 4.68
C PRO A 396 -8.74 -7.89 3.44
N ILE A 397 -9.84 -7.30 2.98
CA ILE A 397 -9.85 -6.38 1.86
C ILE A 397 -10.62 -5.10 2.20
N LYS A 398 -10.19 -4.00 1.58
CA LYS A 398 -11.07 -2.87 1.32
C LYS A 398 -11.88 -3.21 0.08
N MET A 399 -13.20 -3.27 0.25
CA MET A 399 -14.13 -3.31 -0.87
C MET A 399 -14.56 -1.87 -1.20
N PHE A 400 -14.12 -1.39 -2.36
CA PHE A 400 -14.48 -0.06 -2.85
C PHE A 400 -15.54 -0.18 -3.94
N ARG A 401 -16.62 0.58 -3.82
CA ARG A 401 -17.76 0.52 -4.75
C ARG A 401 -18.03 1.88 -5.37
N GLY A 402 -18.77 1.92 -6.46
CA GLY A 402 -19.12 3.19 -7.11
C GLY A 402 -19.97 3.03 -8.34
N LYS A 403 -20.19 4.14 -9.04
CA LYS A 403 -20.81 4.19 -10.37
C LYS A 403 -19.90 4.96 -11.31
N GLN A 404 -19.66 4.43 -12.50
CA GLN A 404 -18.78 5.05 -13.49
C GLN A 404 -19.35 4.99 -14.91
N PRO A 405 -18.89 5.88 -15.81
CA PRO A 405 -19.30 5.90 -17.21
C PRO A 405 -19.13 4.57 -17.94
N TYR A 406 -20.13 4.20 -18.72
CA TYR A 406 -20.28 2.94 -19.44
C TYR A 406 -20.96 3.19 -20.79
N ASP A 407 -20.46 2.52 -21.83
CA ASP A 407 -21.04 2.55 -23.17
C ASP A 407 -22.01 1.36 -23.33
N PRO A 408 -23.33 1.61 -23.43
CA PRO A 408 -24.32 0.53 -23.46
C PRO A 408 -24.35 -0.27 -24.76
N ASP A 409 -23.92 0.32 -25.88
CA ASP A 409 -23.96 -0.35 -27.18
C ASP A 409 -22.69 -1.18 -27.39
N ASN A 410 -21.52 -0.64 -27.02
CA ASN A 410 -20.25 -1.40 -27.06
C ASN A 410 -20.05 -2.33 -25.86
N LYS A 411 -20.85 -2.14 -24.81
CA LYS A 411 -20.81 -2.91 -23.55
C LYS A 411 -19.46 -2.83 -22.85
N SER A 412 -18.88 -1.64 -22.74
CA SER A 412 -17.54 -1.44 -22.17
C SER A 412 -17.51 -0.26 -21.20
N LEU A 413 -16.56 -0.28 -20.26
CA LEU A 413 -16.29 0.89 -19.42
C LEU A 413 -15.68 2.01 -20.25
N ILE A 414 -16.14 3.23 -20.03
CA ILE A 414 -15.61 4.38 -20.75
C ILE A 414 -14.32 4.88 -20.10
N ILE A 415 -13.32 5.10 -20.95
CA ILE A 415 -12.11 5.85 -20.63
C ILE A 415 -12.45 7.33 -20.75
N ASN A 416 -12.35 8.07 -19.65
CA ASN A 416 -12.76 9.47 -19.61
C ASN A 416 -11.56 10.40 -19.73
N HIS A 417 -11.63 11.39 -20.61
CA HIS A 417 -10.73 12.53 -20.59
C HIS A 417 -11.17 13.52 -19.50
N LEU A 418 -10.58 13.41 -18.32
CA LEU A 418 -10.97 14.15 -17.11
C LEU A 418 -10.19 15.45 -16.95
N ALA A 419 -8.87 15.39 -17.17
CA ALA A 419 -7.94 16.47 -16.86
C ALA A 419 -7.26 17.01 -18.13
N GLY A 420 -7.25 18.33 -18.28
CA GLY A 420 -6.69 19.02 -19.43
C GLY A 420 -7.03 20.51 -19.39
N ASN A 421 -6.34 21.32 -20.19
CA ASN A 421 -6.63 22.75 -20.32
C ASN A 421 -7.43 23.08 -21.60
N ASP A 422 -7.85 22.07 -22.35
CA ASP A 422 -8.72 22.15 -23.53
C ASP A 422 -10.22 22.21 -23.15
N ASP A 423 -11.10 22.27 -24.16
CA ASP A 423 -12.56 22.34 -23.98
C ASP A 423 -13.25 20.97 -23.96
N THR A 424 -12.48 19.87 -23.95
CA THR A 424 -12.97 18.48 -23.97
C THR A 424 -12.82 17.78 -22.62
N ALA A 425 -11.91 18.25 -21.76
CA ALA A 425 -11.72 17.75 -20.40
C ALA A 425 -12.96 17.94 -19.52
N TYR A 426 -13.45 16.84 -18.92
CA TYR A 426 -14.66 16.84 -18.09
C TYR A 426 -14.62 17.83 -16.94
N TRP A 427 -13.47 17.96 -16.24
CA TRP A 427 -13.33 18.87 -15.09
C TRP A 427 -13.46 20.36 -15.45
N LYS A 428 -13.46 20.70 -16.75
CA LYS A 428 -13.62 22.06 -17.24
C LYS A 428 -14.98 22.28 -17.91
N ASN A 429 -15.44 21.32 -18.72
CA ASN A 429 -16.62 21.49 -19.57
C ASN A 429 -17.90 20.83 -19.04
N PHE A 430 -17.78 19.89 -18.08
CA PHE A 430 -18.88 19.11 -17.52
C PHE A 430 -19.74 18.37 -18.56
N ASN A 431 -19.14 17.96 -19.69
CA ASN A 431 -19.80 17.27 -20.79
C ASN A 431 -19.23 15.87 -20.98
N TRP A 432 -20.04 14.86 -20.63
CA TRP A 432 -19.64 13.45 -20.71
C TRP A 432 -19.36 12.99 -22.14
N ASP A 433 -20.16 13.38 -23.13
CA ASP A 433 -19.99 12.92 -24.51
C ASP A 433 -18.66 13.42 -25.11
N LYS A 434 -18.30 14.69 -24.86
CA LYS A 434 -17.00 15.25 -25.27
C LYS A 434 -15.84 14.51 -24.60
N ALA A 435 -15.91 14.33 -23.28
CA ALA A 435 -14.86 13.69 -22.50
C ALA A 435 -14.68 12.21 -22.86
N ALA A 436 -15.79 11.48 -23.04
CA ALA A 436 -15.80 10.08 -23.45
C ALA A 436 -15.25 9.90 -24.86
N LYS A 437 -15.66 10.75 -25.82
CA LYS A 437 -15.16 10.69 -27.20
C LYS A 437 -13.64 10.82 -27.26
N VAL A 438 -13.07 11.80 -26.55
CA VAL A 438 -11.61 12.01 -26.53
C VAL A 438 -10.88 10.90 -25.78
N GLY A 439 -11.40 10.49 -24.61
CA GLY A 439 -10.76 9.46 -23.80
C GLY A 439 -10.75 8.09 -24.49
N MET A 440 -11.85 7.69 -25.10
CA MET A 440 -11.95 6.43 -25.86
C MET A 440 -11.06 6.46 -27.11
N ALA A 441 -11.00 7.58 -27.84
CA ALA A 441 -10.12 7.73 -28.99
C ALA A 441 -8.63 7.61 -28.61
N ASN A 442 -8.20 8.26 -27.51
CA ASN A 442 -6.85 8.14 -26.96
C ASN A 442 -6.53 6.71 -26.50
N ALA A 443 -7.54 5.97 -26.03
CA ALA A 443 -7.38 4.57 -25.66
C ALA A 443 -7.39 3.59 -26.84
N HIS A 444 -7.66 4.08 -28.06
CA HIS A 444 -7.91 3.28 -29.27
C HIS A 444 -9.12 2.35 -29.15
N GLU A 445 -10.15 2.80 -28.45
CA GLU A 445 -11.38 2.04 -28.18
C GLU A 445 -12.58 2.63 -28.92
N LYS A 446 -13.58 1.80 -29.18
CA LYS A 446 -14.82 2.24 -29.84
C LYS A 446 -15.71 2.99 -28.86
N PHE A 447 -16.36 4.04 -29.33
CA PHE A 447 -17.39 4.78 -28.59
C PHE A 447 -18.65 4.90 -29.46
N SER A 448 -19.80 4.53 -28.90
CA SER A 448 -21.10 4.55 -29.59
C SER A 448 -21.70 5.95 -29.68
N GLY A 449 -21.19 6.90 -28.90
CA GLY A 449 -21.81 8.21 -28.72
C GLY A 449 -22.80 8.26 -27.54
N LYS A 450 -22.95 7.17 -26.78
CA LYS A 450 -23.82 7.13 -25.59
C LYS A 450 -23.02 6.91 -24.32
N VAL A 451 -23.31 7.71 -23.31
CA VAL A 451 -22.80 7.54 -21.95
C VAL A 451 -23.95 7.18 -21.03
N GLU A 452 -23.85 6.02 -20.40
CA GLU A 452 -24.65 5.65 -19.24
C GLU A 452 -23.72 5.37 -18.06
N PHE A 453 -24.29 4.98 -16.91
CA PHE A 453 -23.52 4.64 -15.72
C PHE A 453 -23.80 3.21 -15.29
N ILE A 454 -22.79 2.55 -14.76
CA ILE A 454 -22.90 1.19 -14.22
C ILE A 454 -22.25 1.12 -12.84
N GLU A 455 -22.83 0.32 -11.95
CA GLU A 455 -22.24 0.04 -10.64
C GLU A 455 -21.01 -0.85 -10.79
N THR A 456 -19.96 -0.52 -10.04
CA THR A 456 -18.70 -1.24 -10.06
C THR A 456 -18.17 -1.46 -8.65
N GLU A 457 -17.39 -2.52 -8.48
CA GLU A 457 -16.68 -2.81 -7.24
C GLU A 457 -15.23 -3.22 -7.49
N SER A 458 -14.36 -2.98 -6.51
CA SER A 458 -12.96 -3.38 -6.56
C SER A 458 -12.45 -3.80 -5.19
N MET A 459 -11.67 -4.87 -5.18
CA MET A 459 -11.04 -5.42 -3.99
C MET A 459 -9.60 -4.91 -3.89
N TRP A 460 -9.24 -4.42 -2.71
CA TRP A 460 -7.88 -3.94 -2.40
C TRP A 460 -7.38 -4.68 -1.16
N PRO A 461 -6.20 -5.32 -1.21
CA PRO A 461 -5.68 -6.02 -0.05
C PRO A 461 -5.32 -5.01 1.04
N ILE A 462 -5.60 -5.37 2.30
CA ILE A 462 -5.16 -4.59 3.46
C ILE A 462 -3.95 -5.28 4.08
N THR A 463 -2.81 -4.60 4.06
CA THR A 463 -1.51 -5.19 4.40
C THR A 463 -0.67 -4.35 5.37
N HIS A 464 -1.06 -3.11 5.61
CA HIS A 464 -0.39 -2.17 6.52
C HIS A 464 -1.33 -1.78 7.68
N MET A 465 -0.85 -0.91 8.56
CA MET A 465 -1.51 -0.59 9.83
C MET A 465 -1.67 -1.85 10.69
N VAL A 466 -0.59 -2.62 10.85
CA VAL A 466 -0.61 -3.79 11.74
C VAL A 466 -0.73 -3.31 13.17
N ALA A 467 -1.81 -3.70 13.84
CA ALA A 467 -2.12 -3.27 15.19
C ALA A 467 -1.24 -4.02 16.23
N PRO A 468 -1.07 -3.44 17.45
CA PRO A 468 -0.49 -4.15 18.58
C PRO A 468 -1.14 -5.52 18.82
N LYS A 469 -0.36 -6.48 19.32
CA LYS A 469 -0.83 -7.88 19.53
C LYS A 469 -2.05 -8.00 20.45
N ASP A 470 -2.22 -7.09 21.40
CA ASP A 470 -3.36 -7.02 22.32
C ASP A 470 -4.62 -6.41 21.68
N LYS A 471 -4.50 -5.90 20.45
CA LYS A 471 -5.58 -5.40 19.60
C LYS A 471 -5.85 -6.29 18.38
N ALA A 472 -5.13 -7.40 18.24
CA ALA A 472 -5.46 -8.41 17.25
C ALA A 472 -6.84 -9.01 17.55
N LEU A 473 -7.53 -9.48 16.50
CA LEU A 473 -8.84 -10.11 16.65
C LEU A 473 -8.77 -11.31 17.61
N ALA A 474 -9.69 -11.33 18.56
CA ALA A 474 -9.89 -12.44 19.49
C ALA A 474 -10.82 -13.50 18.89
N CYS A 475 -10.88 -14.67 19.53
CA CYS A 475 -11.73 -15.77 19.08
C CYS A 475 -13.20 -15.33 18.90
N ALA A 476 -13.72 -14.54 19.85
CA ALA A 476 -15.11 -14.08 19.83
C ALA A 476 -15.40 -13.07 18.70
N ASP A 477 -14.39 -12.42 18.11
CA ASP A 477 -14.62 -11.55 16.96
C ASP A 477 -15.10 -12.35 15.73
N CYS A 478 -14.69 -13.61 15.61
CA CYS A 478 -14.98 -14.44 14.43
C CYS A 478 -16.01 -15.55 14.69
N HIS A 479 -15.98 -16.17 15.87
CA HIS A 479 -16.73 -17.40 16.17
C HIS A 479 -18.18 -17.17 16.67
N VAL A 480 -18.62 -15.92 16.78
CA VAL A 480 -20.00 -15.59 17.18
C VAL A 480 -20.89 -15.34 15.95
N ASN A 481 -22.21 -15.38 16.15
CA ASN A 481 -23.15 -14.91 15.13
C ASN A 481 -22.91 -13.42 14.85
N ASN A 482 -22.94 -13.03 13.58
CA ASN A 482 -22.57 -11.68 13.11
C ASN A 482 -21.09 -11.34 13.38
N GLY A 483 -20.22 -12.35 13.49
CA GLY A 483 -18.77 -12.17 13.58
C GLY A 483 -18.12 -11.74 12.26
N ARG A 484 -16.80 -11.51 12.29
CA ARG A 484 -16.00 -11.06 11.13
C ARG A 484 -16.16 -11.94 9.90
N LEU A 485 -16.24 -13.25 10.11
CA LEU A 485 -16.30 -14.23 9.02
C LEU A 485 -17.73 -14.57 8.58
N GLU A 486 -18.77 -13.84 9.03
CA GLU A 486 -20.19 -14.13 8.76
C GLU A 486 -20.52 -14.28 7.26
N LYS A 487 -19.83 -13.51 6.42
CA LYS A 487 -20.04 -13.51 4.96
C LYS A 487 -19.11 -14.45 4.20
N VAL A 488 -18.23 -15.17 4.89
CA VAL A 488 -17.29 -16.11 4.25
C VAL A 488 -17.93 -17.50 4.20
N ASP A 489 -18.13 -18.00 3.00
CA ASP A 489 -18.70 -19.33 2.76
C ASP A 489 -17.65 -20.45 2.94
N GLY A 490 -18.12 -21.66 3.23
CA GLY A 490 -17.29 -22.88 3.24
C GLY A 490 -16.35 -23.01 4.45
N VAL A 491 -16.55 -22.21 5.50
CA VAL A 491 -15.90 -22.39 6.80
C VAL A 491 -16.86 -23.17 7.70
N TYR A 492 -16.36 -24.20 8.38
CA TYR A 492 -17.14 -24.86 9.44
C TYR A 492 -16.82 -24.20 10.79
N MET A 493 -17.82 -23.59 11.43
CA MET A 493 -17.71 -23.05 12.78
C MET A 493 -18.83 -23.58 13.68
N PRO A 494 -18.51 -24.42 14.67
CA PRO A 494 -19.48 -24.92 15.63
C PRO A 494 -20.23 -23.77 16.31
N GLY A 495 -21.55 -23.88 16.40
CA GLY A 495 -22.40 -22.89 17.08
C GLY A 495 -22.82 -21.67 16.25
N ARG A 496 -22.36 -21.52 14.99
CA ARG A 496 -22.85 -20.47 14.08
C ARG A 496 -23.94 -21.00 13.16
N SER A 497 -25.11 -20.36 13.17
CA SER A 497 -26.31 -20.87 12.47
C SER A 497 -26.14 -21.09 10.96
N ARG A 498 -25.33 -20.28 10.28
CA ARG A 498 -25.07 -20.37 8.83
C ARG A 498 -24.12 -21.52 8.43
N ASP A 499 -23.19 -21.88 9.31
CA ASP A 499 -22.15 -22.90 9.04
C ASP A 499 -22.42 -24.23 9.74
N HIS A 500 -23.56 -24.30 10.43
CA HIS A 500 -23.92 -25.43 11.26
C HIS A 500 -24.41 -26.60 10.40
N MET A 501 -23.52 -27.55 10.15
CA MET A 501 -23.91 -28.87 9.64
C MET A 501 -24.47 -29.72 10.79
N THR A 502 -25.75 -29.51 11.13
CA THR A 502 -26.46 -30.24 12.21
C THR A 502 -26.24 -31.76 12.17
N GLY A 503 -26.13 -32.36 10.97
CA GLY A 503 -25.84 -33.78 10.79
C GLY A 503 -24.43 -34.18 11.24
N LEU A 504 -23.42 -33.36 10.95
CA LEU A 504 -22.03 -33.61 11.36
C LEU A 504 -21.90 -33.52 12.88
N ASP A 505 -22.56 -32.55 13.51
CA ASP A 505 -22.59 -32.43 14.97
C ASP A 505 -23.28 -33.62 15.63
N LYS A 506 -24.39 -34.11 15.08
CA LYS A 506 -25.04 -35.33 15.58
C LYS A 506 -24.13 -36.55 15.48
N VAL A 507 -23.40 -36.70 14.37
CA VAL A 507 -22.41 -37.78 14.20
C VAL A 507 -21.25 -37.61 15.20
N GLY A 508 -20.75 -36.40 15.38
CA GLY A 508 -19.70 -36.10 16.36
C GLY A 508 -20.13 -36.42 17.79
N TRP A 509 -21.32 -35.99 18.21
CA TRP A 509 -21.88 -36.30 19.52
C TRP A 509 -22.15 -37.80 19.70
N ALA A 510 -22.63 -38.49 18.66
CA ALA A 510 -22.81 -39.94 18.69
C ALA A 510 -21.47 -40.67 18.83
N ALA A 511 -20.43 -40.24 18.11
CA ALA A 511 -19.09 -40.79 18.25
C ALA A 511 -18.52 -40.56 19.65
N MET A 512 -18.69 -39.36 20.21
CA MET A 512 -18.28 -39.04 21.58
C MET A 512 -19.02 -39.90 22.61
N ALA A 513 -20.32 -40.14 22.43
CA ALA A 513 -21.09 -41.04 23.28
C ALA A 513 -20.58 -42.49 23.19
N LEU A 514 -20.26 -42.99 22.00
CA LEU A 514 -19.69 -44.33 21.81
C LEU A 514 -18.31 -44.47 22.48
N VAL A 515 -17.44 -43.46 22.35
CA VAL A 515 -16.14 -43.44 23.05
C VAL A 515 -16.34 -43.47 24.56
N LEU A 516 -17.25 -42.65 25.10
CA LEU A 516 -17.55 -42.62 26.53
C LEU A 516 -18.07 -43.98 27.02
N LEU A 517 -18.99 -44.62 26.29
CA LEU A 517 -19.47 -45.96 26.60
C LEU A 517 -18.34 -46.99 26.57
N GLY A 518 -17.42 -46.91 25.61
CA GLY A 518 -16.23 -47.75 25.56
C GLY A 518 -15.32 -47.59 26.77
N VAL A 519 -15.06 -46.35 27.20
CA VAL A 519 -14.24 -46.04 28.39
C VAL A 519 -14.91 -46.55 29.67
N ILE A 520 -16.22 -46.31 29.83
CA ILE A 520 -16.99 -46.81 30.98
C ILE A 520 -16.99 -48.34 31.00
N GLY A 521 -17.25 -48.97 29.84
CA GLY A 521 -17.23 -50.43 29.69
C GLY A 521 -15.87 -51.02 30.07
N HIS A 522 -14.77 -50.45 29.57
CA HIS A 522 -13.42 -50.86 29.93
C HIS A 522 -13.14 -50.69 31.43
N GLY A 523 -13.59 -49.58 32.02
CA GLY A 523 -13.51 -49.34 33.46
C GLY A 523 -14.26 -50.39 34.28
N LEU A 524 -15.48 -50.73 33.89
CA LEU A 524 -16.30 -51.76 34.54
C LEU A 524 -15.66 -53.15 34.43
N ILE A 525 -15.12 -53.51 33.27
CA ILE A 525 -14.40 -54.78 33.07
C ILE A 525 -13.21 -54.87 34.03
N ARG A 526 -12.43 -53.78 34.18
CA ARG A 526 -11.32 -53.73 35.14
C ARG A 526 -11.77 -53.95 36.59
N VAL A 527 -12.85 -53.29 37.02
CA VAL A 527 -13.38 -53.42 38.39
C VAL A 527 -13.88 -54.84 38.66
N VAL A 528 -14.62 -55.44 37.72
CA VAL A 528 -15.14 -56.81 37.87
C VAL A 528 -14.02 -57.85 37.85
N SER A 529 -13.04 -57.67 36.98
CA SER A 529 -11.90 -58.60 36.86
C SER A 529 -10.96 -58.51 38.07
N GLY A 530 -10.73 -57.31 38.61
CA GLY A 530 -9.94 -57.11 39.83
C GLY A 530 -10.57 -57.73 41.09
N LYS A 531 -11.92 -57.80 41.14
CA LYS A 531 -12.64 -58.50 42.22
C LYS A 531 -12.58 -60.03 42.11
N ARG A 532 -12.31 -60.59 40.92
CA ARG A 532 -12.12 -62.04 40.72
C ARG A 532 -10.73 -62.53 41.14
N THR A 533 -9.74 -61.66 41.18
CA THR A 533 -8.37 -61.97 41.64
C THR A 533 -8.18 -61.87 43.16
N HIS A 534 -9.20 -61.42 43.91
CA HIS A 534 -9.17 -61.29 45.37
C HIS A 534 -10.12 -62.27 46.09
N LYS A 535 -10.54 -63.34 45.42
CA LYS A 535 -11.29 -64.45 46.02
C LYS A 535 -10.46 -65.72 46.02
#